data_AF-A0A0G0U9H8-F1
#
_entry.id   AF-A0A0G0U9H8-F1
#
_cell.length_a   1.000
_cell.length_b   1.000
_cell.length_c   1.000
_cell.angle_alpha   90.00
_cell.angle_beta   90.00
_cell.angle_gamma   90.00
#
_symmetry.space_group_name_H-M   'P 1'
#
loop_
_entity.id
_entity.type
_entity.pdbx_description
1 polymer ?
#
loop_
_entity_poly.entity_id
_entity_poly.type
_entity_poly.pdbx_seq_one_letter_code
_entity_poly.pdbx_strand_id
1 'polypeptide(L)'
;MELEKNIKTRKLLQRLLKLEDKVVGKPFPGMKRVRQISSYHCGPAVILELFSFLGKNVSQIAIVRSLRAKNKIRRLGLNIHDLARATNILGKNEVVFWRKHRSTINDISLAINKYGYPVGVEWQGVFYEDEDEDNGHYAVITKVDKKANYLRLCDSYSDFVGVDRRFRIKDFEKRWWDTNKIKGKNIVDKKMMFVITPKNETWPRKLGMVKI
;
A
#
# COMPACT_ATOMS: atom_id res chain seq x y z
N MET A 1 -7.86 4.23 -16.21
CA MET A 1 -6.49 3.72 -16.45
C MET A 1 -5.97 4.14 -17.83
N GLU A 2 -6.71 3.98 -18.94
CA GLU A 2 -6.29 4.55 -20.25
C GLU A 2 -6.03 6.07 -20.20
N LEU A 3 -6.92 6.83 -19.55
CA LEU A 3 -6.71 8.27 -19.33
C LEU A 3 -5.50 8.60 -18.46
N GLU A 4 -5.00 7.65 -17.68
CA GLU A 4 -3.85 7.84 -16.80
C GLU A 4 -2.54 7.50 -17.52
N LYS A 5 -2.59 6.54 -18.46
CA LYS A 5 -1.50 6.22 -19.40
C LYS A 5 -1.18 7.41 -20.30
N ASN A 6 -2.17 8.14 -20.77
CA ASN A 6 -1.96 9.32 -21.59
C ASN A 6 -1.59 10.54 -20.72
N ILE A 7 -0.36 11.04 -20.88
CA ILE A 7 0.19 12.17 -20.14
C ILE A 7 -0.69 13.44 -20.22
N LYS A 8 -1.33 13.69 -21.37
CA LYS A 8 -2.19 14.86 -21.60
C LYS A 8 -3.47 14.77 -20.75
N THR A 9 -4.00 13.58 -20.52
CA THR A 9 -5.25 13.36 -19.77
C THR A 9 -5.03 12.99 -18.30
N ARG A 10 -3.81 12.62 -17.89
CA ARG A 10 -3.46 12.27 -16.50
C ARG A 10 -3.80 13.39 -15.51
N LYS A 11 -3.45 14.63 -15.86
CA LYS A 11 -3.77 15.83 -15.04
C LYS A 11 -5.28 16.06 -14.91
N LEU A 12 -6.04 15.82 -15.97
CA LEU A 12 -7.50 15.93 -15.94
C LEU A 12 -8.10 14.87 -15.00
N LEU A 13 -7.66 13.61 -15.10
CA LEU A 13 -8.12 12.55 -14.20
C LEU A 13 -7.81 12.88 -12.74
N GLN A 14 -6.61 13.37 -12.42
CA GLN A 14 -6.28 13.80 -11.07
C GLN A 14 -7.20 14.94 -10.57
N ARG A 15 -7.55 15.90 -11.43
CA ARG A 15 -8.50 16.97 -11.09
C ARG A 15 -9.89 16.41 -10.81
N LEU A 16 -10.39 15.48 -11.63
CA LEU A 16 -11.68 14.83 -11.44
C LEU A 16 -11.72 14.04 -10.12
N LEU A 17 -10.67 13.30 -9.78
CA LEU A 17 -10.57 12.57 -8.52
C LEU A 17 -10.51 13.51 -7.31
N LYS A 18 -9.80 14.63 -7.41
CA LYS A 18 -9.81 15.67 -6.37
C LYS A 18 -11.20 16.29 -6.19
N LEU A 19 -11.96 16.47 -7.28
CA LEU A 19 -13.33 16.95 -7.21
C LEU A 19 -14.26 15.91 -6.58
N GLU A 20 -14.12 14.63 -6.95
CA GLU A 20 -14.81 13.53 -6.28
C GLU A 20 -14.51 13.58 -4.76
N ASP A 21 -13.24 13.68 -4.36
CA ASP A 21 -12.84 13.79 -2.94
C ASP A 21 -13.48 14.97 -2.20
N LYS A 22 -13.72 16.09 -2.88
CA LYS A 22 -14.41 17.26 -2.29
C LYS A 22 -15.91 17.04 -2.11
N VAL A 23 -16.54 16.26 -3.00
CA VAL A 23 -17.99 16.04 -3.01
C VAL A 23 -18.38 14.88 -2.11
N VAL A 24 -17.71 13.72 -2.25
CA VAL A 24 -18.07 12.50 -1.52
C VAL A 24 -17.19 12.24 -0.30
N GLY A 25 -16.14 13.05 -0.11
CA GLY A 25 -15.16 12.88 0.95
C GLY A 25 -13.99 11.99 0.52
N LYS A 26 -12.79 12.37 0.99
CA LYS A 26 -11.57 11.60 0.78
C LYS A 26 -11.60 10.31 1.61
N PRO A 27 -11.36 9.12 1.03
CA PRO A 27 -11.24 7.89 1.82
C PRO A 27 -10.17 8.03 2.90
N PHE A 28 -10.42 7.61 4.14
CA PHE A 28 -9.46 7.70 5.25
C PHE A 28 -8.77 9.08 5.36
N PRO A 29 -9.51 10.17 5.66
CA PRO A 29 -8.96 11.53 5.60
C PRO A 29 -7.82 11.78 6.61
N GLY A 30 -7.77 11.04 7.71
CA GLY A 30 -6.66 11.10 8.68
C GLY A 30 -5.37 10.40 8.24
N MET A 31 -5.42 9.57 7.18
CA MET A 31 -4.24 8.93 6.62
C MET A 31 -3.46 9.92 5.76
N LYS A 32 -2.17 10.09 6.04
CA LYS A 32 -1.27 10.89 5.20
C LYS A 32 -1.09 10.20 3.85
N ARG A 33 -0.91 10.99 2.80
CA ARG A 33 -0.43 10.53 1.47
C ARG A 33 0.95 11.09 1.28
N VAL A 34 1.98 10.24 1.28
CA VAL A 34 3.37 10.71 1.35
C VAL A 34 4.16 10.27 0.12
N ARG A 35 5.10 11.11 -0.29
CA ARG A 35 6.05 10.76 -1.35
C ARG A 35 7.13 9.84 -0.76
N GLN A 36 7.44 8.74 -1.43
CA GLN A 36 8.60 7.91 -1.08
C GLN A 36 9.91 8.70 -1.27
N ILE A 37 10.87 8.54 -0.34
CA ILE A 37 12.15 9.29 -0.37
C ILE A 37 12.99 8.93 -1.60
N SER A 38 12.93 7.67 -2.05
CA SER A 38 13.59 7.18 -3.28
C SER A 38 12.79 6.02 -3.87
N SER A 39 13.17 5.52 -5.05
CA SER A 39 12.55 4.35 -5.70
C SER A 39 12.43 3.13 -4.79
N TYR A 40 13.35 2.96 -3.83
CA TYR A 40 13.35 1.84 -2.89
C TYR A 40 12.58 2.07 -1.57
N HIS A 41 11.92 3.23 -1.39
CA HIS A 41 11.25 3.61 -0.14
C HIS A 41 9.72 3.43 -0.15
N CYS A 42 9.15 2.76 -1.14
CA CYS A 42 7.71 2.48 -1.19
C CYS A 42 7.21 1.71 0.04
N GLY A 43 7.91 0.67 0.50
CA GLY A 43 7.60 -0.06 1.73
C GLY A 43 7.55 0.85 2.98
N PRO A 44 8.63 1.60 3.31
CA PRO A 44 8.58 2.60 4.37
C PRO A 44 7.50 3.66 4.22
N ALA A 45 7.19 4.11 3.00
CA ALA A 45 6.13 5.08 2.77
C ALA A 45 4.77 4.49 3.16
N VAL A 46 4.45 3.27 2.70
CA VAL A 46 3.21 2.58 3.06
C VAL A 46 3.08 2.37 4.57
N ILE A 47 4.16 2.00 5.26
CA ILE A 47 4.11 1.87 6.73
C ILE A 47 3.84 3.22 7.39
N LEU A 48 4.45 4.31 6.93
CA LEU A 48 4.13 5.65 7.42
C LEU A 48 2.64 5.97 7.24
N GLU A 49 2.09 5.73 6.06
CA GLU A 49 0.69 5.98 5.75
C GLU A 49 -0.22 5.19 6.70
N LEU A 50 -0.01 3.88 6.85
CA LEU A 50 -0.79 3.03 7.76
C LEU A 50 -0.65 3.44 9.24
N PHE A 51 0.54 3.85 9.70
CA PHE A 51 0.71 4.39 11.05
C PHE A 51 -0.05 5.72 11.23
N SER A 52 -0.04 6.59 10.21
CA SER A 52 -0.72 7.87 10.27
C SER A 52 -2.25 7.72 10.34
N PHE A 53 -2.81 6.70 9.69
CA PHE A 53 -4.21 6.32 9.86
C PHE A 53 -4.55 6.00 11.33
N LEU A 54 -3.62 5.37 12.06
CA LEU A 54 -3.76 5.10 13.49
C LEU A 54 -3.40 6.30 14.39
N GLY A 55 -3.25 7.49 13.82
CA GLY A 55 -2.87 8.70 14.56
C GLY A 55 -1.41 8.70 15.06
N LYS A 56 -0.58 7.76 14.60
CA LYS A 56 0.83 7.65 15.02
C LYS A 56 1.75 8.34 14.03
N ASN A 57 2.69 9.13 14.56
CA ASN A 57 3.67 9.85 13.76
C ASN A 57 4.98 9.06 13.68
N VAL A 58 5.26 8.50 12.51
CA VAL A 58 6.54 7.88 12.16
C VAL A 58 7.10 8.51 10.88
N SER A 59 8.40 8.37 10.64
CA SER A 59 9.03 8.80 9.38
C SER A 59 9.60 7.60 8.62
N GLN A 60 9.70 7.72 7.29
CA GLN A 60 10.34 6.70 6.46
C GLN A 60 11.78 6.42 6.90
N ILE A 61 12.51 7.46 7.33
CA ILE A 61 13.87 7.33 7.86
C ILE A 61 13.87 6.54 9.18
N ALA A 62 12.91 6.77 10.07
CA ALA A 62 12.79 6.03 11.33
C ALA A 62 12.52 4.53 11.07
N ILE A 63 11.68 4.22 10.08
CA ILE A 63 11.40 2.84 9.63
C ILE A 63 12.66 2.14 9.13
N VAL A 64 13.48 2.81 8.32
CA VAL A 64 14.74 2.25 7.83
C VAL A 64 15.76 2.08 8.97
N ARG A 65 15.86 3.06 9.87
CA ARG A 65 16.79 3.05 11.00
C ARG A 65 16.45 1.96 12.02
N SER A 66 15.17 1.71 12.31
CA SER A 66 14.76 0.67 13.27
C SER A 66 15.25 -0.73 12.87
N LEU A 67 15.41 -0.96 11.57
CA LEU A 67 15.90 -2.21 11.00
C LEU A 67 17.42 -2.29 10.82
N ARG A 68 18.15 -1.19 11.06
CA ARG A 68 19.57 -1.04 10.66
C ARG A 68 19.78 -1.34 9.17
N ALA A 69 18.78 -1.06 8.32
CA ALA A 69 18.72 -1.51 6.92
C ALA A 69 19.19 -0.44 5.90
N LYS A 70 19.93 0.59 6.33
CA LYS A 70 20.33 1.72 5.47
C LYS A 70 21.03 1.30 4.17
N ASN A 71 21.87 0.28 4.23
CA ASN A 71 22.59 -0.22 3.04
C ASN A 71 21.72 -1.15 2.18
N LYS A 72 20.89 -1.98 2.82
CA LYS A 72 19.98 -2.92 2.15
C LYS A 72 18.94 -2.16 1.31
N ILE A 73 18.31 -1.14 1.90
CA ILE A 73 17.20 -0.44 1.24
C ILE A 73 17.67 0.24 -0.05
N ARG A 74 18.89 0.77 -0.12
CA ARG A 74 19.43 1.45 -1.31
C ARG A 74 19.57 0.54 -2.54
N ARG A 75 19.42 -0.78 -2.37
CA ARG A 75 19.61 -1.78 -3.44
C ARG A 75 18.40 -2.67 -3.65
N LEU A 76 17.69 -3.02 -2.58
CA LEU A 76 16.69 -4.10 -2.59
C LEU A 76 15.33 -3.67 -2.03
N GLY A 77 15.17 -2.45 -1.53
CA GLY A 77 13.99 -2.09 -0.76
C GLY A 77 13.87 -2.88 0.55
N LEU A 78 12.64 -3.08 1.01
CA LEU A 78 12.26 -3.86 2.19
C LEU A 78 11.18 -4.87 1.80
N ASN A 79 11.25 -6.09 2.32
CA ASN A 79 10.21 -7.11 2.12
C ASN A 79 9.17 -7.09 3.25
N ILE A 80 8.09 -7.86 3.11
CA ILE A 80 7.02 -7.92 4.11
C ILE A 80 7.48 -8.22 5.55
N HIS A 81 8.52 -9.06 5.71
CA HIS A 81 9.05 -9.40 7.03
C HIS A 81 9.83 -8.24 7.66
N ASP A 82 10.57 -7.49 6.83
CA ASP A 82 11.21 -6.24 7.27
C ASP A 82 10.15 -5.23 7.70
N LEU A 83 9.08 -5.06 6.92
CA LEU A 83 7.99 -4.14 7.22
C LEU A 83 7.25 -4.51 8.52
N ALA A 84 6.94 -5.79 8.72
CA ALA A 84 6.35 -6.29 9.95
C ALA A 84 7.25 -6.05 11.17
N ARG A 85 8.55 -6.35 11.04
CA ARG A 85 9.53 -6.10 12.11
C ARG A 85 9.65 -4.61 12.44
N ALA A 86 9.70 -3.74 11.43
CA ALA A 86 9.77 -2.31 11.64
C ALA A 86 8.51 -1.79 12.34
N THR A 87 7.34 -2.30 11.93
CA THR A 87 6.05 -2.01 12.56
C THR A 87 6.04 -2.40 14.03
N ASN A 88 6.52 -3.60 14.36
CA ASN A 88 6.58 -4.04 15.76
C ASN A 88 7.49 -3.15 16.62
N ILE A 89 8.69 -2.81 16.11
CA ILE A 89 9.66 -1.96 16.82
C ILE A 89 9.09 -0.55 17.05
N LEU A 90 8.59 0.09 15.99
CA LEU A 90 8.08 1.47 16.07
C LEU A 90 6.74 1.56 16.79
N GLY A 91 5.94 0.49 16.70
CA GLY A 91 4.66 0.36 17.35
C GLY A 91 4.74 0.08 18.84
N LYS A 92 5.93 -0.23 19.39
CA LYS A 92 6.15 -0.49 20.83
C LYS A 92 5.15 -1.49 21.44
N ASN A 93 4.79 -2.53 20.68
CA ASN A 93 3.76 -3.53 21.04
C ASN A 93 2.33 -2.97 21.19
N GLU A 94 2.03 -1.76 20.74
CA GLU A 94 0.67 -1.18 20.75
C GLU A 94 -0.09 -1.48 19.46
N VAL A 95 0.60 -1.97 18.42
CA VAL A 95 0.03 -2.33 17.12
C VAL A 95 0.41 -3.74 16.74
N VAL A 96 -0.35 -4.32 15.82
CA VAL A 96 -0.14 -5.66 15.27
C VAL A 96 -0.09 -5.56 13.75
N PHE A 97 0.91 -6.20 13.16
CA PHE A 97 1.02 -6.36 11.72
C PHE A 97 0.36 -7.66 11.30
N TRP A 98 -0.67 -7.58 10.47
CA TRP A 98 -1.38 -8.72 9.93
C TRP A 98 -1.11 -8.83 8.45
N ARG A 99 -0.88 -10.03 7.94
CA ARG A 99 -0.79 -10.29 6.49
C ARG A 99 -1.67 -11.44 6.05
N LYS A 100 -1.90 -11.51 4.74
CA LYS A 100 -2.48 -12.67 4.08
C LYS A 100 -1.93 -12.77 2.65
N HIS A 101 -1.50 -13.98 2.30
CA HIS A 101 -1.19 -14.34 0.90
C HIS A 101 -2.43 -14.88 0.20
N ARG A 102 -2.41 -14.85 -1.14
CA ARG A 102 -3.51 -15.38 -1.97
C ARG A 102 -4.86 -14.75 -1.60
N SER A 103 -4.82 -13.47 -1.24
CA SER A 103 -6.00 -12.70 -0.88
C SER A 103 -6.89 -12.47 -2.10
N THR A 104 -8.14 -12.11 -1.84
CA THR A 104 -9.13 -11.79 -2.85
C THR A 104 -9.54 -10.32 -2.75
N ILE A 105 -10.17 -9.79 -3.79
CA ILE A 105 -10.79 -8.46 -3.74
C ILE A 105 -11.87 -8.39 -2.66
N ASN A 106 -12.51 -9.53 -2.36
CA ASN A 106 -13.50 -9.61 -1.29
C ASN A 106 -12.84 -9.42 0.09
N ASP A 107 -11.62 -9.94 0.29
CA ASP A 107 -10.86 -9.71 1.53
C ASP A 107 -10.52 -8.23 1.71
N ILE A 108 -9.99 -7.58 0.66
CA ILE A 108 -9.72 -6.14 0.68
C ILE A 108 -11.00 -5.34 0.94
N SER A 109 -12.09 -5.68 0.24
CA SER A 109 -13.39 -5.03 0.40
C SER A 109 -13.92 -5.18 1.82
N LEU A 110 -13.75 -6.33 2.45
CA LEU A 110 -14.14 -6.53 3.84
C LEU A 110 -13.27 -5.67 4.78
N ALA A 111 -11.95 -5.71 4.64
CA ALA A 111 -11.04 -4.90 5.46
C ALA A 111 -11.38 -3.41 5.40
N ILE A 112 -11.64 -2.89 4.19
CA ILE A 112 -11.93 -1.47 3.98
C ILE A 112 -13.39 -1.13 4.31
N ASN A 113 -14.36 -1.75 3.64
CA ASN A 113 -15.75 -1.29 3.69
C ASN A 113 -16.50 -1.81 4.93
N LYS A 114 -16.08 -2.93 5.52
CA LYS A 114 -16.71 -3.50 6.71
C LYS A 114 -15.94 -3.18 7.99
N TYR A 115 -14.61 -3.29 7.95
CA TYR A 115 -13.78 -3.10 9.14
C TYR A 115 -13.16 -1.70 9.23
N GLY A 116 -13.19 -0.91 8.16
CA GLY A 116 -12.71 0.47 8.20
C GLY A 116 -11.20 0.62 8.27
N TYR A 117 -10.44 -0.33 7.73
CA TYR A 117 -8.97 -0.27 7.71
C TYR A 117 -8.44 -0.14 6.29
N PRO A 118 -7.52 0.80 6.02
CA PRO A 118 -6.76 0.82 4.78
C PRO A 118 -5.86 -0.43 4.68
N VAL A 119 -5.62 -0.88 3.45
CA VAL A 119 -4.94 -2.16 3.19
C VAL A 119 -3.66 -1.92 2.42
N GLY A 120 -2.52 -2.28 3.00
CA GLY A 120 -1.26 -2.35 2.27
C GLY A 120 -1.23 -3.55 1.33
N VAL A 121 -0.63 -3.40 0.15
CA VAL A 121 -0.49 -4.46 -0.86
C VAL A 121 0.89 -4.44 -1.49
N GLU A 122 1.37 -5.61 -1.92
CA GLU A 122 2.49 -5.75 -2.86
C GLU A 122 1.95 -6.02 -4.26
N TRP A 123 2.41 -5.27 -5.26
CA TRP A 123 1.90 -5.34 -6.63
C TRP A 123 2.94 -4.87 -7.65
N GLN A 124 2.72 -5.17 -8.91
CA GLN A 124 3.50 -4.66 -10.04
C GLN A 124 3.07 -3.24 -10.36
N GLY A 125 3.89 -2.28 -9.94
CA GLY A 125 3.62 -0.85 -10.07
C GLY A 125 3.43 -0.41 -11.52
N VAL A 126 2.61 0.61 -11.73
CA VAL A 126 2.44 1.24 -13.05
C VAL A 126 3.10 2.61 -12.98
N PHE A 127 4.36 2.67 -13.42
CA PHE A 127 5.24 3.84 -13.38
C PHE A 127 5.38 4.56 -14.74
N TYR A 128 4.67 4.09 -15.77
CA TYR A 128 4.61 4.69 -17.11
C TYR A 128 5.98 4.91 -17.75
N GLU A 129 6.44 6.16 -17.79
CA GLU A 129 7.60 6.59 -18.57
C GLU A 129 8.93 6.33 -17.85
N ASP A 130 8.87 6.03 -16.54
CA ASP A 130 10.04 6.05 -15.68
C ASP A 130 10.68 4.66 -15.47
N GLU A 131 9.93 3.57 -15.64
CA GLU A 131 10.40 2.22 -15.34
C GLU A 131 9.70 1.15 -16.18
N ASP A 132 10.38 0.03 -16.44
CA ASP A 132 9.79 -1.16 -17.05
C ASP A 132 8.56 -1.65 -16.25
N GLU A 133 7.56 -2.17 -16.96
CA GLU A 133 6.20 -2.35 -16.45
C GLU A 133 6.02 -3.35 -15.27
N ASP A 134 7.08 -4.06 -14.88
CA ASP A 134 7.09 -5.18 -13.92
C ASP A 134 8.01 -4.95 -12.70
N ASN A 135 8.06 -3.71 -12.20
CA ASN A 135 8.76 -3.42 -10.94
C ASN A 135 7.84 -3.58 -9.73
N GLY A 136 8.33 -4.36 -8.76
CA GLY A 136 7.70 -4.59 -7.47
C GLY A 136 7.48 -3.31 -6.68
N HIS A 137 6.28 -3.15 -6.14
CA HIS A 137 5.86 -1.94 -5.47
C HIS A 137 4.93 -2.19 -4.29
N TYR A 138 4.97 -1.29 -3.31
CA TYR A 138 4.01 -1.24 -2.22
C TYR A 138 3.09 -0.05 -2.39
N ALA A 139 1.80 -0.25 -2.13
CA ALA A 139 0.82 0.82 -2.07
C ALA A 139 -0.28 0.51 -1.03
N VAL A 140 -1.15 1.49 -0.77
CA VAL A 140 -2.30 1.33 0.13
C VAL A 140 -3.61 1.41 -0.65
N ILE A 141 -4.44 0.37 -0.63
CA ILE A 141 -5.80 0.43 -1.11
C ILE A 141 -6.66 1.17 -0.08
N THR A 142 -7.37 2.20 -0.52
CA THR A 142 -8.16 3.10 0.33
C THR A 142 -9.65 3.02 0.07
N LYS A 143 -10.09 2.48 -1.07
CA LYS A 143 -11.51 2.29 -1.40
C LYS A 143 -11.67 1.08 -2.32
N VAL A 144 -12.73 0.30 -2.13
CA VAL A 144 -13.16 -0.73 -3.08
C VAL A 144 -14.64 -0.58 -3.37
N ASP A 145 -14.97 -0.34 -4.63
CA ASP A 145 -16.34 -0.33 -5.13
C ASP A 145 -16.52 -1.46 -6.14
N LYS A 146 -17.03 -2.60 -5.64
CA LYS A 146 -17.27 -3.78 -6.48
C LYS A 146 -18.40 -3.56 -7.48
N LYS A 147 -19.38 -2.71 -7.17
CA LYS A 147 -20.53 -2.44 -8.06
C LYS A 147 -20.08 -1.61 -9.26
N ALA A 148 -19.30 -0.57 -9.02
CA ALA A 148 -18.70 0.25 -10.08
C ALA A 148 -17.39 -0.33 -10.63
N ASN A 149 -16.99 -1.52 -10.19
CA ASN A 149 -15.82 -2.28 -10.64
C ASN A 149 -14.48 -1.53 -10.57
N TYR A 150 -14.24 -0.81 -9.48
CA TYR A 150 -12.99 -0.09 -9.26
C TYR A 150 -12.50 -0.13 -7.83
N LEU A 151 -11.23 0.20 -7.66
CA LEU A 151 -10.63 0.50 -6.36
C LEU A 151 -9.83 1.80 -6.44
N ARG A 152 -9.54 2.37 -5.27
CA ARG A 152 -8.59 3.49 -5.14
C ARG A 152 -7.36 3.08 -4.38
N LEU A 153 -6.22 3.58 -4.84
CA LEU A 153 -4.89 3.20 -4.39
C LEU A 153 -4.09 4.47 -4.11
N CYS A 154 -3.70 4.66 -2.85
CA CYS A 154 -2.71 5.64 -2.43
C CYS A 154 -1.32 5.12 -2.80
N ASP A 155 -0.70 5.79 -3.77
CA ASP A 155 0.59 5.42 -4.33
C ASP A 155 1.62 6.45 -3.90
N SER A 156 2.68 6.00 -3.22
CA SER A 156 3.74 6.88 -2.74
C SER A 156 4.71 7.34 -3.83
N TYR A 157 4.57 6.83 -5.05
CA TYR A 157 5.39 7.22 -6.18
C TYR A 157 5.22 8.71 -6.50
N SER A 158 6.30 9.38 -6.90
CA SER A 158 6.36 10.85 -6.97
C SER A 158 5.29 11.47 -7.86
N ASP A 159 4.94 10.78 -8.94
CA ASP A 159 4.02 11.29 -9.95
C ASP A 159 2.55 11.16 -9.56
N PHE A 160 2.28 10.36 -8.52
CA PHE A 160 0.92 10.03 -8.08
C PHE A 160 0.62 10.49 -6.65
N VAL A 161 1.62 11.04 -5.95
CA VAL A 161 1.45 11.47 -4.56
C VAL A 161 0.32 12.49 -4.38
N GLY A 162 -0.45 12.32 -3.31
CA GLY A 162 -1.45 13.27 -2.84
C GLY A 162 -2.89 12.99 -3.29
N VAL A 163 -3.07 12.27 -4.40
CA VAL A 163 -4.38 11.84 -4.90
C VAL A 163 -4.41 10.33 -5.10
N ASP A 164 -5.32 9.65 -4.43
CA ASP A 164 -5.46 8.20 -4.57
C ASP A 164 -5.92 7.88 -6.00
N ARG A 165 -5.09 7.11 -6.71
CA ARG A 165 -5.28 6.65 -8.10
C ARG A 165 -6.50 5.75 -8.20
N ARG A 166 -7.08 5.63 -9.40
CA ARG A 166 -8.27 4.79 -9.65
C ARG A 166 -7.97 3.66 -10.64
N PHE A 167 -8.11 2.43 -10.18
CA PHE A 167 -7.90 1.23 -10.99
C PHE A 167 -9.19 0.45 -11.17
N ARG A 168 -9.40 -0.14 -12.35
CA ARG A 168 -10.39 -1.20 -12.50
C ARG A 168 -9.90 -2.42 -11.72
N ILE A 169 -10.80 -3.10 -11.03
CA ILE A 169 -10.45 -4.24 -10.17
C ILE A 169 -9.69 -5.32 -10.96
N LYS A 170 -10.19 -5.68 -12.15
CA LYS A 170 -9.54 -6.68 -13.02
C LYS A 170 -8.10 -6.32 -13.42
N ASP A 171 -7.81 -5.04 -13.56
CA ASP A 171 -6.49 -4.57 -14.01
C ASP A 171 -5.50 -4.61 -12.84
N PHE A 172 -5.96 -4.25 -11.65
CA PHE A 172 -5.20 -4.43 -10.42
C PHE A 172 -4.91 -5.91 -10.15
N GLU A 173 -5.90 -6.80 -10.25
CA GLU A 173 -5.71 -8.22 -9.95
C GLU A 173 -4.65 -8.91 -10.81
N LYS A 174 -4.51 -8.51 -12.08
CA LYS A 174 -3.45 -9.00 -12.98
C LYS A 174 -2.05 -8.60 -12.52
N ARG A 175 -1.95 -7.49 -11.80
CA ARG A 175 -0.72 -6.90 -11.29
C ARG A 175 -0.52 -7.17 -9.79
N TRP A 176 -1.43 -7.88 -9.14
CA TRP A 176 -1.39 -8.08 -7.69
C TRP A 176 -0.45 -9.24 -7.30
N TRP A 177 0.84 -9.05 -7.59
CA TRP A 177 1.92 -9.94 -7.22
C TRP A 177 3.26 -9.19 -7.24
N ASP A 178 4.27 -9.75 -6.58
CA ASP A 178 5.65 -9.25 -6.63
C ASP A 178 6.68 -10.40 -6.54
N THR A 179 7.92 -10.14 -6.95
CA THR A 179 9.07 -11.03 -6.80
C THR A 179 10.11 -10.41 -5.88
N ASN A 180 10.18 -10.91 -4.64
CA ASN A 180 11.13 -10.47 -3.63
C ASN A 180 12.41 -11.33 -3.64
N LYS A 181 13.58 -10.69 -3.53
CA LYS A 181 14.86 -11.42 -3.36
C LYS A 181 15.20 -11.59 -1.88
N ILE A 182 15.07 -12.80 -1.37
CA ILE A 182 15.30 -13.14 0.05
C ILE A 182 16.42 -14.18 0.15
N LYS A 183 17.52 -13.83 0.83
CA LYS A 183 18.72 -14.69 0.99
C LYS A 183 19.20 -15.27 -0.36
N GLY A 184 19.19 -14.45 -1.40
CA GLY A 184 19.62 -14.84 -2.75
C GLY A 184 18.59 -15.60 -3.58
N LYS A 185 17.46 -16.03 -2.98
CA LYS A 185 16.37 -16.72 -3.69
C LYS A 185 15.27 -15.73 -4.07
N ASN A 186 14.70 -15.92 -5.26
CA ASN A 186 13.51 -15.19 -5.69
C ASN A 186 12.26 -15.87 -5.10
N ILE A 187 11.43 -15.10 -4.41
CA ILE A 187 10.17 -15.54 -3.81
C ILE A 187 9.07 -14.72 -4.44
N VAL A 188 8.06 -15.39 -5.01
CA VAL A 188 6.92 -14.72 -5.63
C VAL A 188 5.78 -14.61 -4.62
N ASP A 189 5.46 -13.37 -4.25
CA ASP A 189 4.37 -13.04 -3.37
C ASP A 189 3.11 -12.74 -4.19
N LYS A 190 2.18 -13.69 -4.24
CA LYS A 190 0.92 -13.54 -4.99
C LYS A 190 -0.20 -13.03 -4.09
N LYS A 191 -0.87 -11.96 -4.53
CA LYS A 191 -2.04 -11.34 -3.88
C LYS A 191 -1.82 -11.11 -2.38
N MET A 192 -0.68 -10.51 -2.05
CA MET A 192 -0.34 -10.14 -0.69
C MET A 192 -1.17 -8.93 -0.27
N MET A 193 -1.83 -9.03 0.87
CA MET A 193 -2.35 -7.87 1.60
C MET A 193 -1.83 -7.86 3.02
N PHE A 194 -1.77 -6.67 3.60
CA PHE A 194 -1.48 -6.50 5.01
C PHE A 194 -2.22 -5.30 5.59
N VAL A 195 -2.43 -5.31 6.90
CA VAL A 195 -3.01 -4.21 7.67
C VAL A 195 -2.21 -4.02 8.96
N ILE A 196 -2.24 -2.81 9.50
CA ILE A 196 -1.73 -2.51 10.84
C ILE A 196 -2.93 -2.13 11.69
N THR A 197 -3.10 -2.81 12.82
CA THR A 197 -4.21 -2.55 13.75
C THR A 197 -3.66 -2.23 15.13
N PRO A 198 -4.42 -1.54 15.99
CA PRO A 198 -4.18 -1.57 17.43
C PRO A 198 -4.11 -3.02 17.95
N LYS A 199 -3.32 -3.27 19.01
CA LYS A 199 -3.14 -4.62 19.56
C LYS A 199 -4.40 -5.21 20.18
N ASN A 200 -5.27 -4.36 20.72
CA ASN A 200 -6.56 -4.73 21.29
C ASN A 200 -7.64 -4.97 20.24
N GLU A 201 -7.35 -4.75 18.95
CA GLU A 201 -8.34 -4.94 17.91
C GLU A 201 -8.56 -6.41 17.54
N THR A 202 -9.84 -6.77 17.43
CA THR A 202 -10.23 -8.14 17.11
C THR A 202 -10.33 -8.29 15.61
N TRP A 203 -9.24 -8.77 15.01
CA TRP A 203 -9.24 -9.04 13.58
C TRP A 203 -9.99 -10.35 13.28
N PRO A 204 -10.93 -10.35 12.31
CA PRO A 204 -11.79 -11.50 12.06
C PRO A 204 -10.99 -12.71 11.57
N ARG A 205 -11.06 -13.82 12.31
CA ARG A 205 -10.43 -15.10 11.94
C ARG A 205 -10.83 -15.55 10.52
N LYS A 206 -12.07 -15.29 10.10
CA LYS A 206 -12.59 -15.61 8.76
C LYS A 206 -11.86 -14.92 7.60
N LEU A 207 -11.15 -13.80 7.85
CA LEU A 207 -10.29 -13.21 6.82
C LEU A 207 -9.03 -14.05 6.61
N GLY A 208 -8.68 -14.95 7.53
CA GLY A 208 -7.50 -15.82 7.39
C GLY A 208 -6.17 -15.06 7.43
N MET A 209 -6.15 -13.87 8.03
CA MET A 209 -4.91 -13.10 8.20
C MET A 209 -4.11 -13.64 9.38
N VAL A 210 -2.79 -13.60 9.26
CA VAL A 210 -1.83 -14.12 10.25
C VAL A 210 -1.01 -12.96 10.81
N LYS A 211 -0.83 -12.94 12.14
CA LYS A 211 0.07 -12.00 12.81
C LYS A 211 1.52 -12.36 12.50
N ILE A 212 2.37 -11.36 12.30
CA ILE A 212 3.84 -11.52 12.21
C ILE A 212 4.49 -10.79 13.37
#